data_AF-A0AAE2D437-F1
#
_entry.id   AF-A0AAE2D437-F1
#
_cell.length_a   1.000
_cell.length_b   1.000
_cell.length_c   1.000
_cell.angle_alpha   90.00
_cell.angle_beta   90.00
_cell.angle_gamma   90.00
#
_symmetry.space_group_name_H-M   'P 1'
#
loop_
_entity.id
_entity.type
_entity.pdbx_description
1 polymer ?
#
loop_
_entity_poly.entity_id
_entity_poly.type
_entity_poly.pdbx_seq_one_letter_code
_entity_poly.pdbx_strand_id
1 'polypeptide(L)'
;MKACTEIFQETISLIEQYFWLRNIQPLSKDDFVNKLSFVDDVYFLFAEISKYRNVLRQCVTKLYNISSFTLLPSLKSQFVFLFYVSLFGMEIFGENGLKYFLLCSKVHYSKELLRFLCTHKIISEIKSEWVSVYDETFVEEFLIKPLEKWRPTFKALQKYLESEDNTLYPRKVTGNIRKIARLAEFILYSTEIQPFVLTLPKPRSVLIPEIVIPEMQKMRDPPPSTYTQPPEISLLETEKIKNRQQIENLKIQSDKLKPRCAEAIYSDAKVIRNQNEKFSTVSLEDISKNRRKMNSPIKLESHRTSSYKRNNLSVLNKTAVVNTNVVTILREWKLYSDREREQRQN
;
A
#
# COMPACT_ATOMS: atom_id res chain seq x y z
N MET A 1 22.77 -19.80 -8.82
CA MET A 1 21.41 -19.25 -9.00
C MET A 1 20.70 -19.10 -7.67
N LYS A 2 20.56 -20.17 -6.85
CA LYS A 2 19.90 -20.11 -5.53
C LYS A 2 20.41 -18.98 -4.61
N ALA A 3 21.73 -18.81 -4.49
CA ALA A 3 22.32 -17.78 -3.64
C ALA A 3 21.90 -16.33 -3.96
N CYS A 4 21.81 -15.92 -5.23
CA CYS A 4 21.45 -14.53 -5.57
C CYS A 4 19.96 -14.25 -5.41
N THR A 5 19.09 -15.25 -5.65
CA THR A 5 17.66 -15.15 -5.32
C THR A 5 17.42 -15.13 -3.83
N GLU A 6 18.18 -15.90 -3.06
CA GLU A 6 18.15 -15.90 -1.59
C GLU A 6 18.56 -14.52 -1.06
N ILE A 7 19.71 -13.99 -1.50
CA ILE A 7 20.15 -12.62 -1.14
C ILE A 7 19.09 -11.58 -1.49
N PHE A 8 18.47 -11.65 -2.67
CA PHE A 8 17.43 -10.72 -3.09
C PHE A 8 16.18 -10.78 -2.19
N GLN A 9 15.70 -11.98 -1.87
CA GLN A 9 14.50 -12.14 -1.03
C GLN A 9 14.77 -11.77 0.44
N GLU A 10 15.93 -12.17 0.97
CA GLU A 10 16.32 -11.87 2.35
C GLU A 10 16.55 -10.37 2.57
N THR A 11 17.23 -9.70 1.63
CA THR A 11 17.41 -8.24 1.69
C THR A 11 16.09 -7.49 1.58
N ILE A 12 15.16 -7.93 0.71
CA ILE A 12 13.83 -7.33 0.61
C ILE A 12 13.06 -7.47 1.93
N SER A 13 13.14 -8.63 2.57
CA SER A 13 12.50 -8.87 3.88
C SER A 13 13.03 -7.91 4.94
N LEU A 14 14.35 -7.70 4.99
CA LEU A 14 14.97 -6.73 5.90
C LEU A 14 14.56 -5.28 5.60
N ILE A 15 14.50 -4.90 4.32
CA ILE A 15 14.04 -3.58 3.92
C ILE A 15 12.59 -3.37 4.35
N GLU A 16 11.72 -4.36 4.16
CA GLU A 16 10.32 -4.29 4.57
C GLU A 16 10.18 -4.08 6.09
N GLN A 17 10.98 -4.79 6.89
CA GLN A 17 10.93 -4.71 8.34
C GLN A 17 11.52 -3.40 8.91
N TYR A 18 12.67 -2.95 8.40
CA TYR A 18 13.46 -1.91 9.06
C TYR A 18 13.58 -0.59 8.29
N PHE A 19 13.58 -0.60 6.95
CA PHE A 19 13.85 0.59 6.15
C PHE A 19 12.80 1.70 6.32
N TRP A 20 11.55 1.31 6.59
CA TRP A 20 10.43 2.26 6.72
C TRP A 20 10.21 2.79 8.14
N LEU A 21 10.94 2.27 9.14
CA LEU A 21 10.81 2.71 10.54
C LEU A 21 11.40 4.11 10.74
N ARG A 22 10.66 5.01 11.41
CA ARG A 22 11.10 6.40 11.60
C ARG A 22 12.43 6.52 12.38
N ASN A 23 12.64 5.64 13.35
CA ASN A 23 13.85 5.58 14.17
C ASN A 23 14.56 4.25 13.91
N ILE A 24 15.63 4.29 13.13
CA ILE A 24 16.55 3.16 13.03
C ILE A 24 17.61 3.44 14.10
N GLN A 25 17.55 2.75 15.25
CA GLN A 25 18.76 2.65 16.06
C GLN A 25 19.83 1.96 15.22
N PRO A 26 21.11 2.35 15.28
CA PRO A 26 22.15 1.62 14.58
C PRO A 26 22.13 0.18 15.09
N LEU A 27 21.59 -0.75 14.30
CA LEU A 27 21.54 -2.14 14.71
C LEU A 27 22.97 -2.66 14.80
N SER A 28 23.40 -3.01 16.01
CA SER A 28 24.66 -3.69 16.26
C SER A 28 24.72 -4.95 15.38
N LYS A 29 25.90 -5.24 14.83
CA LYS A 29 26.15 -6.47 14.07
C LYS A 29 25.77 -7.70 14.92
N ASP A 30 25.99 -7.64 16.24
CA ASP A 30 25.70 -8.72 17.18
C ASP A 30 24.19 -8.90 17.44
N ASP A 31 23.39 -7.84 17.36
CA ASP A 31 21.92 -7.95 17.45
C ASP A 31 21.32 -8.60 16.19
N PHE A 32 21.99 -8.45 15.05
CA PHE A 32 21.56 -8.98 13.76
C PHE A 32 21.89 -10.48 13.64
N VAL A 33 23.13 -10.87 13.95
CA VAL A 33 23.62 -12.25 13.90
C VAL A 33 22.87 -13.16 14.89
N ASN A 34 22.49 -12.62 16.06
CA ASN A 34 21.77 -13.40 17.08
C ASN A 34 20.26 -13.52 16.82
N LYS A 35 19.65 -12.64 16.01
CA LYS A 35 18.18 -12.64 15.78
C LYS A 35 17.78 -13.27 14.45
N LEU A 36 18.59 -13.14 13.41
CA LEU A 36 18.24 -13.65 12.09
C LEU A 36 19.47 -14.33 11.50
N SER A 37 19.36 -15.64 11.30
CA SER A 37 20.37 -16.51 10.68
C SER A 37 20.61 -16.14 9.20
N PHE A 38 21.13 -14.95 8.95
CA PHE A 38 21.42 -14.44 7.60
C PHE A 38 22.89 -14.60 7.25
N VAL A 39 23.15 -14.72 5.95
CA VAL A 39 24.51 -14.65 5.38
C VAL A 39 25.07 -13.24 5.62
N ASP A 40 26.31 -13.12 6.09
CA ASP A 40 26.98 -11.84 6.38
C ASP A 40 26.82 -10.80 5.26
N ASP A 41 26.85 -11.26 4.00
CA ASP A 41 26.68 -10.45 2.78
C ASP A 41 25.34 -9.68 2.73
N VAL A 42 24.26 -10.28 3.23
CA VAL A 42 22.92 -9.66 3.25
C VAL A 42 22.87 -8.48 4.23
N TYR A 43 23.54 -8.61 5.38
CA TYR A 43 23.63 -7.54 6.36
C TYR A 43 24.44 -6.36 5.82
N PHE A 44 25.60 -6.61 5.21
CA PHE A 44 26.41 -5.54 4.64
C PHE A 44 25.66 -4.77 3.55
N LEU A 45 24.99 -5.50 2.65
CA LEU A 45 24.17 -4.89 1.60
C LEU A 45 23.02 -4.06 2.17
N PHE A 46 22.32 -4.57 3.19
CA PHE A 46 21.25 -3.83 3.86
C PHE A 46 21.77 -2.59 4.62
N ALA A 47 22.92 -2.70 5.28
CA ALA A 47 23.56 -1.58 5.96
C ALA A 47 23.96 -0.48 4.98
N GLU A 48 24.45 -0.85 3.79
CA GLU A 48 24.80 0.08 2.73
C GLU A 48 23.56 0.76 2.12
N ILE A 49 22.49 0.01 1.86
CA ILE A 49 21.19 0.55 1.44
C ILE A 49 20.65 1.55 2.48
N SER A 50 20.86 1.26 3.76
CA SER A 50 20.41 2.12 4.87
C SER A 50 21.15 3.46 4.93
N LYS A 51 22.41 3.54 4.46
CA LYS A 51 23.16 4.81 4.36
C LYS A 51 22.49 5.77 3.38
N TYR A 52 22.03 5.27 2.24
CA TYR A 52 21.40 6.08 1.19
C TYR A 52 19.88 6.15 1.29
N ARG A 53 19.33 5.88 2.48
CA ARG A 53 17.90 5.80 2.74
C ARG A 53 17.11 7.00 2.22
N ASN A 54 17.59 8.22 2.44
CA ASN A 54 16.87 9.43 2.03
C ASN A 54 16.73 9.53 0.51
N VAL A 55 17.82 9.26 -0.22
CA VAL A 55 17.86 9.25 -1.69
C VAL A 55 16.88 8.21 -2.22
N LEU A 56 17.01 6.97 -1.75
CA LEU A 56 16.20 5.84 -2.22
C LEU A 56 14.71 6.02 -1.88
N ARG A 57 14.39 6.58 -0.71
CA ARG A 57 13.02 6.89 -0.31
C ARG A 57 12.39 7.94 -1.22
N GLN A 58 13.13 8.98 -1.60
CA GLN A 58 12.64 9.98 -2.54
C GLN A 58 12.38 9.35 -3.92
N CYS A 59 13.30 8.52 -4.44
CA CYS A 59 13.09 7.79 -5.70
C CYS A 59 11.80 6.97 -5.69
N VAL A 60 11.60 6.15 -4.66
CA VAL A 60 10.40 5.29 -4.55
C VAL A 60 9.14 6.16 -4.42
N THR A 61 9.18 7.23 -3.64
CA THR A 61 8.03 8.12 -3.48
C THR A 61 7.67 8.79 -4.82
N LYS A 62 8.68 9.28 -5.54
CA LYS A 62 8.48 9.89 -6.86
C LYS A 62 7.98 8.90 -7.89
N LEU A 63 8.50 7.67 -7.89
CA LEU A 63 8.05 6.60 -8.78
C LEU A 63 6.55 6.33 -8.59
N TYR A 64 6.08 6.20 -7.34
CA TYR A 64 4.67 5.95 -7.04
C TYR A 64 3.75 7.13 -7.41
N ASN A 65 4.27 8.36 -7.42
CA ASN A 65 3.51 9.55 -7.83
C ASN A 65 3.39 9.66 -9.35
N ILE A 66 4.40 9.21 -10.10
CA ILE A 66 4.44 9.31 -11.57
C ILE A 66 3.84 8.08 -12.24
N SER A 67 3.93 6.91 -11.59
CA SER A 67 3.43 5.66 -12.15
C SER A 67 1.95 5.78 -12.49
N SER A 68 1.63 5.51 -13.75
CA SER A 68 0.28 5.62 -14.31
C SER A 68 -0.69 4.55 -13.80
N PHE A 69 -0.20 3.52 -13.10
CA PHE A 69 -1.02 2.46 -12.51
C PHE A 69 -0.77 2.31 -11.01
N THR A 70 -1.71 1.65 -10.33
CA THR A 70 -1.67 1.41 -8.89
C THR A 70 -0.58 0.41 -8.52
N LEU A 71 0.64 0.91 -8.28
CA LEU A 71 1.71 0.11 -7.69
C LEU A 71 1.29 -0.37 -6.29
N LEU A 72 1.42 -1.67 -6.03
CA LEU A 72 1.10 -2.22 -4.71
C LEU A 72 2.08 -1.68 -3.65
N PRO A 73 1.61 -1.30 -2.45
CA PRO A 73 2.49 -0.86 -1.36
C PRO A 73 3.54 -1.91 -0.95
N SER A 74 3.25 -3.20 -1.12
CA SER A 74 4.17 -4.30 -0.80
C SER A 74 5.43 -4.33 -1.67
N LEU A 75 5.41 -3.66 -2.83
CA LEU A 75 6.55 -3.63 -3.76
C LEU A 75 7.56 -2.54 -3.41
N LYS A 76 7.26 -1.68 -2.43
CA LYS A 76 8.13 -0.57 -2.06
C LYS A 76 9.54 -1.04 -1.70
N SER A 77 9.66 -2.12 -0.93
CA SER A 77 10.95 -2.71 -0.53
C SER A 77 11.74 -3.23 -1.74
N GLN A 78 11.06 -3.89 -2.67
CA GLN A 78 11.65 -4.35 -3.93
C GLN A 78 12.17 -3.17 -4.78
N PHE A 79 11.41 -2.09 -4.89
CA PHE A 79 11.87 -0.90 -5.61
C PHE A 79 13.05 -0.21 -4.91
N VAL A 80 13.09 -0.16 -3.57
CA VAL A 80 14.27 0.36 -2.84
C VAL A 80 15.52 -0.41 -3.24
N PHE A 81 15.46 -1.75 -3.22
CA PHE A 81 16.58 -2.59 -3.62
C PHE A 81 16.98 -2.36 -5.08
N LEU A 82 16.02 -2.34 -6.01
CA LEU A 82 16.31 -2.15 -7.42
C LEU A 82 16.87 -0.75 -7.73
N PHE A 83 16.40 0.29 -7.03
CA PHE A 83 16.98 1.64 -7.14
C PHE A 83 18.39 1.68 -6.60
N TYR A 84 18.66 1.01 -5.48
CA TYR A 84 20.02 0.90 -4.95
C TYR A 84 20.96 0.25 -5.95
N VAL A 85 20.56 -0.91 -6.51
CA VAL A 85 21.35 -1.60 -7.53
C VAL A 85 21.57 -0.72 -8.76
N SER A 86 20.55 0.03 -9.18
CA SER A 86 20.64 0.87 -10.38
C SER A 86 21.48 2.14 -10.19
N LEU A 87 21.47 2.74 -8.99
CA LEU A 87 22.18 3.98 -8.70
C LEU A 87 23.62 3.74 -8.24
N PHE A 88 23.80 2.81 -7.30
CA PHE A 88 25.07 2.57 -6.62
C PHE A 88 25.67 1.20 -6.97
N GLY A 89 24.81 0.19 -7.16
CA GLY A 89 25.26 -1.18 -7.38
C GLY A 89 25.71 -1.49 -8.82
N MET A 90 25.55 -0.58 -9.78
CA MET A 90 25.88 -0.87 -11.18
C MET A 90 27.36 -1.15 -11.41
N GLU A 91 28.26 -0.56 -10.62
CA GLU A 91 29.69 -0.83 -10.72
C GLU A 91 30.07 -2.21 -10.17
N ILE A 92 29.29 -2.72 -9.21
CA ILE A 92 29.52 -4.00 -8.53
C ILE A 92 28.84 -5.15 -9.30
N PHE A 93 27.55 -4.99 -9.60
CA PHE A 93 26.72 -6.03 -10.20
C PHE A 93 26.71 -6.01 -11.74
N GLY A 94 26.95 -4.84 -12.33
CA GLY A 94 26.90 -4.63 -13.78
C GLY A 94 25.53 -4.88 -14.40
N GLU A 95 25.50 -4.83 -15.74
CA GLU A 95 24.28 -5.06 -16.53
C GLU A 95 23.67 -6.45 -16.30
N ASN A 96 24.51 -7.49 -16.20
CA ASN A 96 24.03 -8.86 -16.02
C ASN A 96 23.37 -9.06 -14.65
N GLY A 97 23.93 -8.45 -13.60
CA GLY A 97 23.33 -8.49 -12.27
C GLY A 97 22.00 -7.75 -12.24
N LEU A 98 21.93 -6.54 -12.83
CA LEU A 98 20.67 -5.81 -12.96
C LEU A 98 19.62 -6.63 -13.72
N LYS A 99 19.97 -7.21 -14.88
CA LYS A 99 19.06 -8.08 -15.64
C LYS A 99 18.53 -9.24 -14.79
N TYR A 100 19.38 -9.82 -13.95
CA TYR A 100 18.99 -10.88 -13.02
C TYR A 100 18.00 -10.41 -11.95
N PHE A 101 18.21 -9.26 -11.33
CA PHE A 101 17.27 -8.74 -10.33
C PHE A 101 15.94 -8.27 -10.95
N LEU A 102 15.98 -7.75 -12.18
CA LEU A 102 14.78 -7.42 -12.94
C LEU A 102 13.98 -8.68 -13.33
N LEU A 103 14.64 -9.83 -13.51
CA LEU A 103 13.99 -11.14 -13.72
C LEU A 103 13.28 -11.65 -12.46
N CYS A 104 13.81 -11.37 -11.28
CA CYS A 104 13.15 -11.68 -10.01
C CYS A 104 11.89 -10.84 -9.77
N SER A 105 11.67 -9.82 -10.62
CA SER A 105 10.57 -8.87 -10.54
C SER A 105 9.57 -9.09 -11.68
N LYS A 106 8.31 -8.69 -11.52
CA LYS A 106 7.35 -8.79 -12.64
C LYS A 106 7.73 -7.83 -13.76
N VAL A 107 7.61 -8.28 -15.01
CA VAL A 107 8.08 -7.56 -16.21
C VAL A 107 7.55 -6.12 -16.28
N HIS A 108 6.28 -5.89 -15.94
CA HIS A 108 5.69 -4.55 -15.97
C HIS A 108 6.29 -3.59 -14.93
N TYR A 109 6.67 -4.08 -13.74
CA TYR A 109 7.35 -3.26 -12.74
C TYR A 109 8.79 -2.92 -13.18
N SER A 110 9.47 -3.88 -13.80
CA SER A 110 10.80 -3.69 -14.38
C SER A 110 10.77 -2.63 -15.49
N LYS A 111 9.75 -2.66 -16.37
CA LYS A 111 9.53 -1.62 -17.40
C LYS A 111 9.36 -0.23 -16.80
N GLU A 112 8.57 -0.11 -15.74
CA GLU A 112 8.35 1.18 -15.08
C GLU A 112 9.62 1.76 -14.44
N LEU A 113 10.38 0.92 -13.74
CA LEU A 113 11.63 1.35 -13.14
C LEU A 113 12.62 1.83 -14.22
N LEU A 114 12.73 1.10 -15.33
CA LEU A 114 13.59 1.51 -16.43
C LEU A 114 13.10 2.80 -17.11
N ARG A 115 11.79 2.93 -17.33
CA ARG A 115 11.18 4.17 -17.85
C ARG A 115 11.52 5.37 -16.96
N PHE A 116 11.42 5.19 -15.65
CA PHE A 116 11.76 6.22 -14.68
C PHE A 116 13.24 6.64 -14.79
N LEU A 117 14.17 5.68 -14.79
CA LEU A 117 15.62 5.95 -14.90
C LEU A 117 16.01 6.59 -16.24
N CYS A 118 15.32 6.23 -17.32
CA CYS A 118 15.56 6.77 -18.67
C CYS A 118 14.99 8.17 -18.89
N THR A 119 14.08 8.66 -18.06
CA THR A 119 13.40 9.95 -18.31
C THR A 119 14.17 11.12 -17.71
N HIS A 120 14.75 11.99 -18.55
CA HIS A 120 15.54 13.15 -18.09
C HIS A 120 14.74 14.10 -17.19
N LYS A 121 13.47 14.39 -17.55
CA LYS A 121 12.61 15.28 -16.76
C LYS A 121 12.43 14.80 -15.31
N ILE A 122 12.21 13.50 -15.13
CA ILE A 122 12.01 12.91 -13.80
C ILE A 122 13.30 12.99 -12.99
N ILE A 123 14.43 12.67 -13.62
CA ILE A 123 15.75 12.76 -12.97
C ILE A 123 16.10 14.20 -12.60
N SER A 124 15.78 15.20 -13.43
CA SER A 124 16.00 16.61 -13.08
C SER A 124 15.14 17.08 -11.91
N GLU A 125 13.89 16.63 -11.83
CA GLU A 125 13.02 16.94 -10.69
C GLU A 125 13.48 16.27 -9.40
N ILE A 126 14.03 15.06 -9.49
CA ILE A 126 14.58 14.36 -8.32
C ILE A 126 15.93 14.94 -7.92
N LYS A 127 16.73 15.42 -8.87
CA LYS A 127 18.01 16.09 -8.59
C LYS A 127 17.80 17.28 -7.66
N SER A 128 16.78 18.10 -7.89
CA SER A 128 16.49 19.22 -6.98
C SER A 128 16.05 18.76 -5.59
N GLU A 129 15.33 17.63 -5.49
CA GLU A 129 14.99 17.00 -4.21
C GLU A 129 16.24 16.45 -3.49
N TRP A 130 17.21 15.88 -4.22
CA TRP A 130 18.46 15.37 -3.64
C TRP A 130 19.38 16.49 -3.15
N VAL A 131 19.51 17.58 -3.91
CA VAL A 131 20.32 18.76 -3.53
C VAL A 131 19.77 19.43 -2.25
N SER A 132 18.48 19.23 -1.94
CA SER A 132 17.92 19.71 -0.66
C SER A 132 18.40 18.93 0.57
N VAL A 133 18.95 17.72 0.38
CA VAL A 133 19.38 16.82 1.46
C VAL A 133 20.90 16.63 1.48
N TYR A 134 21.56 16.68 0.31
CA TYR A 134 22.98 16.46 0.14
C TYR A 134 23.63 17.60 -0.65
N ASP A 135 24.95 17.74 -0.52
CA ASP A 135 25.71 18.72 -1.27
C ASP A 135 25.57 18.53 -2.78
N GLU A 136 25.50 19.64 -3.52
CA GLU A 136 25.32 19.63 -4.96
C GLU A 136 26.45 18.89 -5.69
N THR A 137 27.69 19.05 -5.21
CA THR A 137 28.86 18.31 -5.71
C THR A 137 28.68 16.81 -5.54
N PHE A 138 28.24 16.37 -4.36
CA PHE A 138 27.99 14.95 -4.10
C PHE A 138 26.90 14.39 -5.03
N VAL A 139 25.78 15.11 -5.18
CA VAL A 139 24.67 14.67 -6.04
C VAL A 139 25.12 14.55 -7.50
N GLU A 140 25.86 15.53 -8.00
CA GLU A 140 26.33 15.50 -9.38
C GLU A 140 27.31 14.35 -9.62
N GLU A 141 28.29 14.19 -8.73
CA GLU A 141 29.36 13.22 -8.93
C GLU A 141 28.97 11.78 -8.65
N PHE A 142 28.18 11.54 -7.60
CA PHE A 142 27.87 10.18 -7.13
C PHE A 142 26.49 9.68 -7.54
N LEU A 143 25.55 10.56 -7.94
CA LEU A 143 24.21 10.14 -8.37
C LEU A 143 23.98 10.38 -9.86
N ILE A 144 24.24 11.59 -10.35
CA ILE A 144 23.93 11.97 -11.73
C ILE A 144 24.92 11.38 -12.72
N LYS A 145 26.24 11.59 -12.54
CA LYS A 145 27.27 11.05 -13.45
C LYS A 145 27.15 9.52 -13.61
N PRO A 146 26.99 8.69 -12.55
CA PRO A 146 26.82 7.24 -12.72
C PRO A 146 25.53 6.88 -13.43
N LEU A 147 24.42 7.57 -13.14
CA LEU A 147 23.15 7.33 -13.82
C LEU A 147 23.24 7.63 -15.31
N GLU A 148 23.92 8.71 -15.71
CA GLU A 148 24.15 9.06 -17.11
C GLU A 148 25.05 8.05 -17.82
N LYS A 149 26.13 7.60 -17.16
CA LYS A 149 27.03 6.54 -17.65
C LYS A 149 26.27 5.25 -17.99
N TRP A 150 25.34 4.82 -17.13
CA TRP A 150 24.58 3.58 -17.29
C TRP A 150 23.25 3.73 -18.05
N ARG A 151 22.86 4.97 -18.39
CA ARG A 151 21.62 5.28 -19.12
C ARG A 151 21.48 4.53 -20.46
N PRO A 152 22.53 4.36 -21.29
CA PRO A 152 22.42 3.56 -22.52
C PRO A 152 22.03 2.11 -22.23
N THR A 153 22.57 1.53 -21.16
CA THR A 153 22.26 0.17 -20.70
C THR A 153 20.81 0.04 -20.25
N PHE A 154 20.30 1.02 -19.48
CA PHE A 154 18.88 1.03 -19.09
C PHE A 154 17.95 1.12 -20.30
N LYS A 155 18.29 1.95 -21.30
CA LYS A 155 17.51 2.06 -22.55
C LYS A 155 17.54 0.76 -23.36
N ALA A 156 18.69 0.08 -23.42
CA ALA A 156 18.80 -1.20 -24.10
C ALA A 156 17.95 -2.28 -23.42
N LEU A 157 18.00 -2.36 -22.08
CA LEU A 157 17.15 -3.25 -21.30
C LEU A 157 15.66 -2.92 -21.45
N GLN A 158 15.30 -1.63 -21.50
CA GLN A 158 13.92 -1.21 -21.71
C GLN A 158 13.40 -1.72 -23.06
N LYS A 159 14.15 -1.48 -24.14
CA LYS A 159 13.80 -1.98 -25.49
C LYS A 159 13.67 -3.51 -25.52
N TYR A 160 14.56 -4.21 -24.83
CA TYR A 160 14.51 -5.67 -24.71
C TYR A 160 13.25 -6.18 -23.99
N LEU A 161 12.73 -5.45 -22.99
CA LEU A 161 11.46 -5.79 -22.36
C LEU A 161 10.25 -5.38 -23.22
N GLU A 162 10.39 -4.35 -24.05
CA GLU A 162 9.32 -3.86 -24.93
C GLU A 162 9.11 -4.73 -26.17
N SER A 163 10.15 -5.43 -26.65
CA SER A 163 10.00 -6.40 -27.75
C SER A 163 9.04 -7.55 -27.40
N GLU A 164 8.18 -7.92 -28.34
CA GLU A 164 7.10 -8.92 -28.19
C GLU A 164 7.60 -10.35 -27.87
N ASP A 165 8.90 -10.62 -28.07
CA ASP A 165 9.60 -11.84 -27.66
C ASP A 165 9.85 -11.87 -26.14
N ASN A 166 8.81 -11.62 -25.33
CA ASN A 166 8.84 -11.58 -23.87
C ASN A 166 9.03 -12.97 -23.27
N THR A 167 10.13 -13.60 -23.63
CA THR A 167 10.73 -14.63 -22.83
C THR A 167 12.12 -14.16 -22.44
N LEU A 168 12.13 -13.52 -21.29
CA LEU A 168 13.25 -13.38 -20.38
C LEU A 168 13.69 -14.79 -19.90
N TYR A 169 13.89 -15.74 -20.82
CA TYR A 169 14.52 -17.01 -20.50
C TYR A 169 16.01 -16.74 -20.27
N PRO A 170 16.62 -17.37 -19.25
CA PRO A 170 18.05 -17.38 -19.12
C PRO A 170 18.61 -18.15 -20.33
N ARG A 171 19.00 -17.46 -21.40
CA ARG A 171 19.88 -18.02 -22.43
C ARG A 171 21.21 -18.31 -21.76
N LYS A 172 21.32 -19.49 -21.14
CA LYS A 172 22.50 -20.10 -20.50
C LYS A 172 23.67 -19.10 -20.30
N VAL A 173 23.53 -18.16 -19.36
CA VAL A 173 24.64 -17.29 -18.94
C VAL A 173 25.46 -18.06 -17.90
N THR A 174 26.08 -19.15 -18.34
CA THR A 174 26.92 -20.03 -17.50
C THR A 174 28.39 -19.57 -17.47
N GLY A 175 28.74 -18.48 -18.17
CA GLY A 175 30.13 -18.02 -18.29
C GLY A 175 30.58 -16.99 -17.26
N ASN A 176 29.73 -16.01 -16.92
CA ASN A 176 30.20 -14.78 -16.25
C ASN A 176 29.67 -14.56 -14.82
N ILE A 177 28.69 -15.35 -14.35
CA ILE A 177 28.20 -15.27 -12.95
C ILE A 177 29.28 -15.73 -11.97
N ARG A 178 30.15 -16.67 -12.40
CA ARG A 178 31.33 -17.07 -11.62
C ARG A 178 32.32 -15.91 -11.44
N LYS A 179 32.37 -14.92 -12.33
CA LYS A 179 33.22 -13.73 -12.14
C LYS A 179 32.62 -12.74 -11.14
N ILE A 180 31.29 -12.61 -11.04
CA ILE A 180 30.64 -11.74 -10.04
C ILE A 180 30.75 -12.37 -8.65
N ALA A 181 30.58 -13.70 -8.54
CA ALA A 181 30.85 -14.43 -7.29
C ALA A 181 32.36 -14.44 -6.93
N ARG A 182 33.25 -14.56 -7.92
CA ARG A 182 34.71 -14.46 -7.69
C ARG A 182 35.20 -13.03 -7.42
N LEU A 183 34.49 -12.00 -7.88
CA LEU A 183 34.80 -10.60 -7.55
C LEU A 183 34.35 -10.24 -6.13
N ALA A 184 33.29 -10.89 -5.63
CA ALA A 184 32.96 -10.89 -4.21
C ALA A 184 33.99 -11.68 -3.38
N GLU A 185 34.51 -12.82 -3.88
CA GLU A 185 35.67 -13.50 -3.27
C GLU A 185 36.95 -12.65 -3.33
N PHE A 186 37.16 -11.83 -4.37
CA PHE A 186 38.37 -11.00 -4.53
C PHE A 186 38.45 -9.82 -3.55
N ILE A 187 37.34 -9.46 -2.90
CA ILE A 187 37.31 -8.46 -1.82
C ILE A 187 37.77 -9.08 -0.48
N LEU A 188 37.86 -10.41 -0.35
CA LEU A 188 38.31 -11.07 0.87
C LEU A 188 39.64 -11.83 0.65
N TYR A 189 40.54 -11.64 1.60
CA TYR A 189 41.91 -12.14 1.61
C TYR A 189 42.03 -13.64 1.27
N SER A 190 43.06 -13.94 0.48
CA SER A 190 43.49 -15.28 0.10
C SER A 190 43.81 -16.16 1.32
N THR A 191 43.06 -17.25 1.47
CA THR A 191 43.52 -18.48 2.13
C THR A 191 43.06 -19.68 1.31
N GLU A 192 43.99 -20.51 0.85
CA GLU A 192 43.70 -21.73 0.09
C GLU A 192 43.08 -22.80 1.00
N ILE A 193 41.96 -23.40 0.57
CA ILE A 193 41.26 -24.46 1.29
C ILE A 193 41.78 -25.82 0.78
N GLN A 194 42.34 -26.62 1.68
CA GLN A 194 42.72 -28.00 1.40
C GLN A 194 41.46 -28.89 1.43
N PRO A 195 41.20 -29.72 0.40
CA PRO A 195 40.00 -30.57 0.40
C PRO A 195 40.14 -31.69 1.44
N PHE A 196 39.18 -31.78 2.37
CA PHE A 196 39.09 -32.91 3.29
C PHE A 196 38.39 -34.10 2.63
N VAL A 197 38.83 -35.31 2.97
CA VAL A 197 38.28 -36.55 2.43
C VAL A 197 36.93 -36.84 3.08
N LEU A 198 35.85 -36.76 2.30
CA LEU A 198 34.51 -37.15 2.73
C LEU A 198 34.43 -38.68 2.87
N THR A 199 34.45 -39.18 4.10
CA THR A 199 34.07 -40.58 4.38
C THR A 199 32.55 -40.69 4.37
N LEU A 200 32.01 -41.54 3.51
CA LEU A 200 30.57 -41.82 3.46
C LEU A 200 30.11 -42.44 4.79
N PRO A 201 29.10 -41.86 5.48
CA PRO A 201 28.58 -42.47 6.69
C PRO A 201 27.84 -43.78 6.37
N LYS A 202 28.07 -44.81 7.18
CA LYS A 202 27.39 -46.11 7.07
C LYS A 202 25.87 -45.91 7.19
N PRO A 203 25.05 -46.49 6.29
CA PRO A 203 23.60 -46.34 6.36
C PRO A 203 23.06 -46.99 7.64
N ARG A 204 22.27 -46.25 8.41
CA ARG A 204 21.49 -46.79 9.53
C ARG A 204 20.08 -47.12 9.03
N SER A 205 19.59 -48.31 9.35
CA SER A 205 18.20 -48.71 9.10
C SER A 205 17.27 -47.93 10.02
N VAL A 206 16.33 -47.18 9.45
CA VAL A 206 15.26 -46.50 10.20
C VAL A 206 14.08 -47.46 10.34
N LEU A 207 13.57 -47.64 11.56
CA LEU A 207 12.36 -48.42 11.80
C LEU A 207 11.14 -47.57 11.45
N ILE A 208 10.19 -48.17 10.73
CA ILE A 208 8.94 -47.54 10.31
C ILE A 208 8.04 -47.40 11.56
N PRO A 209 7.54 -46.19 11.88
CA PRO A 209 6.66 -46.01 13.02
C PRO A 209 5.29 -46.64 12.77
N GLU A 210 4.75 -47.34 13.76
CA GLU A 210 3.36 -47.80 13.75
C GLU A 210 2.41 -46.61 13.82
N ILE A 211 1.44 -46.60 12.90
CA ILE A 211 0.40 -45.59 12.84
C ILE A 211 -0.66 -45.93 13.89
N VAL A 212 -0.54 -45.34 15.07
CA VAL A 212 -1.63 -45.32 16.06
C VAL A 212 -2.38 -44.01 15.86
N ILE A 213 -3.52 -44.06 15.17
CA ILE A 213 -4.44 -42.91 15.06
C ILE A 213 -5.40 -43.01 16.24
N PRO A 214 -5.29 -42.16 17.28
CA PRO A 214 -6.28 -42.13 18.34
C PRO A 214 -7.61 -41.60 17.78
N GLU A 215 -8.70 -42.30 18.02
CA GLU A 215 -10.05 -41.84 17.68
C GLU A 215 -10.36 -40.54 18.42
N MET A 216 -10.40 -39.43 17.69
CA MET A 216 -10.74 -38.13 18.24
C MET A 216 -12.25 -38.05 18.51
N GLN A 217 -12.63 -37.73 19.75
CA GLN A 217 -14.02 -37.45 20.10
C GLN A 217 -14.50 -36.16 19.41
N LYS A 218 -15.74 -36.18 18.91
CA LYS A 218 -16.36 -35.00 18.27
C LYS A 218 -16.53 -33.86 19.29
N MET A 219 -16.23 -32.64 18.86
CA MET A 219 -16.41 -31.44 19.70
C MET A 219 -17.89 -31.22 20.05
N ARG A 220 -18.14 -30.66 21.24
CA ARG A 220 -19.48 -30.31 21.71
C ARG A 220 -20.07 -29.17 20.88
N ASP A 221 -21.40 -29.17 20.76
CA ASP A 221 -22.14 -28.11 20.09
C ASP A 221 -21.92 -26.76 20.79
N PRO A 222 -21.87 -25.65 20.03
CA PRO A 222 -21.67 -24.33 20.59
C PRO A 222 -22.84 -23.94 21.50
N PRO A 223 -22.59 -23.14 22.55
CA PRO A 223 -23.63 -22.72 23.47
C PRO A 223 -24.69 -21.86 22.75
N PRO A 224 -25.96 -21.93 23.17
CA PRO A 224 -27.05 -21.19 22.53
C PRO A 224 -26.88 -19.66 22.58
N SER A 225 -26.06 -19.15 23.51
CA SER A 225 -25.69 -17.74 23.61
C SER A 225 -24.89 -17.22 22.42
N THR A 226 -24.35 -18.11 21.58
CA THR A 226 -23.61 -17.75 20.35
C THR A 226 -24.52 -17.03 19.35
N TYR A 227 -25.81 -17.33 19.35
CA TYR A 227 -26.78 -16.78 18.39
C TYR A 227 -27.65 -15.66 18.99
N THR A 228 -27.55 -15.41 20.29
CA THR A 228 -28.27 -14.30 20.94
C THR A 228 -27.55 -12.98 20.71
N GLN A 229 -28.27 -11.96 20.26
CA GLN A 229 -27.69 -10.64 20.06
C GLN A 229 -27.27 -9.99 21.39
N PRO A 230 -26.11 -9.33 21.44
CA PRO A 230 -25.62 -8.66 22.64
C PRO A 230 -26.56 -7.52 23.08
N PRO A 231 -26.79 -7.33 24.39
CA PRO A 231 -27.71 -6.33 24.92
C PRO A 231 -27.33 -4.89 24.52
N GLU A 232 -26.05 -4.63 24.27
CA GLU A 232 -25.49 -3.35 23.85
C GLU A 232 -26.10 -2.83 22.54
N ILE A 233 -26.53 -3.72 21.64
CA ILE A 233 -27.16 -3.33 20.36
C ILE A 233 -28.50 -2.63 20.62
N SER A 234 -29.30 -3.17 21.54
CA SER A 234 -30.59 -2.56 21.88
C SER A 234 -30.43 -1.19 22.55
N LEU A 235 -29.40 -1.02 23.38
CA LEU A 235 -29.08 0.27 23.99
C LEU A 235 -28.72 1.32 22.93
N LEU A 236 -27.87 0.97 21.95
CA LEU A 236 -27.50 1.87 20.86
C LEU A 236 -28.70 2.32 20.01
N GLU A 237 -29.68 1.45 19.79
CA GLU A 237 -30.91 1.82 19.09
C GLU A 237 -31.72 2.87 19.85
N THR A 238 -31.81 2.74 21.18
CA THR A 238 -32.51 3.75 22.01
C THR A 238 -31.79 5.09 22.01
N GLU A 239 -30.45 5.10 22.06
CA GLU A 239 -29.66 6.33 21.98
C GLU A 239 -29.79 7.01 20.61
N LYS A 240 -29.82 6.23 19.53
CA LYS A 240 -30.03 6.74 18.17
C LYS A 240 -31.38 7.46 18.03
N ILE A 241 -32.44 6.90 18.61
CA ILE A 241 -33.78 7.53 18.62
C ILE A 241 -33.76 8.83 19.42
N LYS A 242 -33.15 8.82 20.62
CA LYS A 242 -33.02 10.03 21.47
C LYS A 242 -32.24 11.14 20.77
N ASN A 243 -31.11 10.81 20.15
CA ASN A 243 -30.29 11.76 19.40
C ASN A 243 -31.06 12.35 18.22
N ARG A 244 -31.84 11.53 17.51
CA ARG A 244 -32.69 12.02 16.42
C ARG A 244 -33.73 13.02 16.91
N GLN A 245 -34.41 12.72 18.01
CA GLN A 245 -35.40 13.63 18.61
C GLN A 245 -34.76 14.95 19.05
N GLN A 246 -33.57 14.91 19.65
CA GLN A 246 -32.83 16.11 20.03
C GLN A 246 -32.45 16.97 18.82
N ILE A 247 -31.98 16.36 17.74
CA ILE A 247 -31.65 17.07 16.50
C ILE A 247 -32.90 17.74 15.90
N GLU A 248 -34.03 17.03 15.85
CA GLU A 248 -35.29 17.58 15.36
C GLU A 248 -35.75 18.78 16.22
N ASN A 249 -35.64 18.69 17.54
CA ASN A 249 -35.96 19.79 18.46
C ASN A 249 -35.03 21.00 18.26
N LEU A 250 -33.73 20.78 18.14
CA LEU A 250 -32.75 21.85 17.88
C LEU A 250 -32.99 22.50 16.52
N LYS A 251 -33.38 21.72 15.51
CA LYS A 251 -33.77 22.25 14.20
C LYS A 251 -34.99 23.17 14.33
N ILE A 252 -36.03 22.74 15.02
CA ILE A 252 -37.23 23.57 15.27
C ILE A 252 -36.87 24.86 16.01
N GLN A 253 -35.99 24.79 17.02
CA GLN A 253 -35.52 25.98 17.73
C GLN A 253 -34.71 26.91 16.82
N SER A 254 -33.83 26.36 16.00
CA SER A 254 -33.07 27.14 15.02
C SER A 254 -33.98 27.79 13.99
N ASP A 255 -35.00 27.08 13.51
CA ASP A 255 -35.97 27.59 12.53
C ASP A 255 -36.76 28.77 13.10
N LYS A 256 -37.13 28.74 14.39
CA LYS A 256 -37.77 29.88 15.09
C LYS A 256 -36.89 31.12 15.19
N LEU A 257 -35.57 30.94 15.20
CA LEU A 257 -34.58 32.01 15.34
C LEU A 257 -34.03 32.51 13.99
N LYS A 258 -34.49 31.94 12.86
CA LYS A 258 -34.04 32.40 11.54
C LYS A 258 -34.49 33.84 11.28
N PRO A 259 -33.57 34.76 10.93
CA PRO A 259 -33.94 36.11 10.53
C PRO A 259 -34.73 36.09 9.22
N ARG A 260 -35.65 37.04 9.05
CA ARG A 260 -36.59 37.14 7.91
C ARG A 260 -35.90 37.20 6.53
N CYS A 261 -34.61 37.56 6.48
CA CYS A 261 -33.79 37.60 5.26
C CYS A 261 -33.25 36.23 4.83
N ALA A 262 -33.35 35.20 5.68
CA ALA A 262 -32.91 33.84 5.36
C ALA A 262 -33.97 33.04 4.57
N GLU A 263 -35.22 33.48 4.58
CA GLU A 263 -36.19 33.10 3.55
C GLU A 263 -35.84 33.87 2.28
N ALA A 264 -34.93 33.30 1.47
CA ALA A 264 -34.75 33.75 0.11
C ALA A 264 -36.08 33.54 -0.62
N ILE A 265 -36.89 34.60 -0.68
CA ILE A 265 -38.00 34.71 -1.61
C ILE A 265 -37.32 34.73 -2.99
N TYR A 266 -37.20 33.56 -3.61
CA TYR A 266 -37.13 33.51 -5.07
C TYR A 266 -38.48 34.04 -5.55
N SER A 267 -38.54 35.35 -5.71
CA SER A 267 -39.66 36.03 -6.33
C SER A 267 -39.60 35.75 -7.82
N ASP A 268 -40.16 34.63 -8.25
CA ASP A 268 -40.97 34.71 -9.46
C ASP A 268 -42.22 35.50 -9.07
N ALA A 269 -42.23 36.74 -9.52
CA ALA A 269 -43.31 37.68 -9.33
C ALA A 269 -44.58 37.18 -10.04
N LYS A 270 -45.31 36.26 -9.41
CA LYS A 270 -46.74 35.99 -9.58
C LYS A 270 -47.12 34.84 -8.65
N VAL A 271 -47.68 35.17 -7.51
CA VAL A 271 -49.05 34.75 -7.12
C VAL A 271 -49.36 35.44 -5.79
N ILE A 272 -50.50 36.09 -5.82
CA ILE A 272 -51.04 37.03 -4.86
C ILE A 272 -51.52 36.29 -3.60
N ARG A 273 -51.38 37.00 -2.47
CA ARG A 273 -52.14 36.88 -1.22
C ARG A 273 -53.45 36.10 -1.34
N ASN A 274 -53.64 35.14 -0.46
CA ASN A 274 -54.91 34.66 0.12
C ASN A 274 -54.52 33.52 1.07
N GLN A 275 -54.90 33.40 2.34
CA GLN A 275 -55.84 34.09 3.21
C GLN A 275 -55.36 33.80 4.64
N ASN A 276 -55.59 34.75 5.56
CA ASN A 276 -55.78 34.41 6.95
C ASN A 276 -57.04 33.53 7.03
N GLU A 277 -56.95 32.30 7.55
CA GLU A 277 -58.07 31.70 8.26
C GLU A 277 -57.63 30.50 9.13
N LYS A 278 -57.91 30.65 10.43
CA LYS A 278 -58.42 29.65 11.39
C LYS A 278 -57.61 28.38 11.69
N PHE A 279 -57.28 28.29 12.99
CA PHE A 279 -57.28 27.05 13.78
C PHE A 279 -58.35 26.07 13.30
N SER A 280 -57.95 24.87 12.87
CA SER A 280 -58.76 23.64 12.93
C SER A 280 -57.85 22.43 12.73
N THR A 281 -58.07 21.43 13.58
CA THR A 281 -57.39 20.13 13.65
C THR A 281 -57.41 19.38 12.32
N VAL A 282 -56.25 18.90 11.84
CA VAL A 282 -56.17 17.99 10.68
C VAL A 282 -55.66 16.63 11.16
N SER A 283 -56.47 15.60 10.89
CA SER A 283 -56.26 14.17 11.19
C SER A 283 -55.03 13.60 10.46
N LEU A 284 -54.49 12.49 10.98
CA LEU A 284 -53.31 11.75 10.51
C LEU A 284 -53.44 11.15 9.10
N GLU A 285 -54.59 11.24 8.43
CA GLU A 285 -54.83 10.59 7.14
C GLU A 285 -54.38 11.40 5.90
N ASP A 286 -54.23 12.73 6.03
CA ASP A 286 -53.94 13.61 4.88
C ASP A 286 -52.45 13.66 4.48
N ILE A 287 -51.55 13.10 5.29
CA ILE A 287 -50.09 13.08 5.03
C ILE A 287 -49.73 12.08 3.91
N SER A 288 -50.60 11.11 3.61
CA SER A 288 -50.31 10.03 2.65
C SER A 288 -50.37 10.49 1.18
N LYS A 289 -51.15 11.52 0.85
CA LYS A 289 -51.41 11.91 -0.55
C LYS A 289 -50.43 12.96 -1.11
N ASN A 290 -49.78 13.76 -0.26
CA ASN A 290 -48.84 14.81 -0.70
C ASN A 290 -47.39 14.34 -0.95
N ARG A 291 -47.04 13.08 -0.64
CA ARG A 291 -45.66 12.55 -0.85
C ARG A 291 -45.28 12.30 -2.32
N ARG A 292 -46.20 12.41 -3.29
CA ARG A 292 -45.94 12.02 -4.69
C ARG A 292 -45.49 13.14 -5.63
N LYS A 293 -45.37 14.40 -5.18
CA LYS A 293 -45.09 15.55 -6.09
C LYS A 293 -43.76 16.29 -5.87
N MET A 294 -42.86 15.79 -5.03
CA MET A 294 -41.63 16.51 -4.69
C MET A 294 -40.35 15.70 -4.98
N ASN A 295 -40.26 15.17 -6.20
CA ASN A 295 -39.02 14.63 -6.74
C ASN A 295 -38.66 15.41 -8.01
N SER A 296 -38.08 16.59 -7.87
CA SER A 296 -37.25 17.19 -8.92
C SER A 296 -35.80 17.18 -8.44
N PRO A 297 -34.83 16.78 -9.28
CA PRO A 297 -33.44 16.70 -8.87
C PRO A 297 -32.84 18.11 -8.87
N ILE A 298 -32.59 18.66 -7.69
CA ILE A 298 -31.79 19.87 -7.54
C ILE A 298 -30.32 19.48 -7.83
N LYS A 299 -29.77 19.96 -8.94
CA LYS A 299 -28.32 19.94 -9.19
C LYS A 299 -27.65 20.90 -8.21
N LEU A 300 -26.98 20.36 -7.19
CA LEU A 300 -26.06 21.11 -6.35
C LEU A 300 -24.67 21.14 -6.99
N GLU A 301 -24.26 22.30 -7.48
CA GLU A 301 -22.86 22.58 -7.79
C GLU A 301 -22.05 22.60 -6.50
N SER A 302 -21.09 21.69 -6.38
CA SER A 302 -20.22 21.59 -5.22
C SER A 302 -19.11 22.64 -5.29
N HIS A 303 -19.36 23.84 -4.75
CA HIS A 303 -18.26 24.73 -4.40
C HIS A 303 -17.53 24.15 -3.18
N ARG A 304 -16.31 23.67 -3.40
CA ARG A 304 -15.39 23.19 -2.36
C ARG A 304 -15.05 24.34 -1.42
N THR A 305 -15.60 24.32 -0.21
CA THR A 305 -15.07 25.14 0.90
C THR A 305 -13.97 24.38 1.63
N SER A 306 -12.78 24.96 1.49
CA SER A 306 -11.57 24.88 2.30
C SER A 306 -11.56 23.96 3.54
N SER A 307 -10.62 23.02 3.50
CA SER A 307 -10.23 22.11 4.58
C SER A 307 -9.37 22.82 5.63
N TYR A 308 -9.97 23.58 6.56
CA TYR A 308 -9.28 24.03 7.78
C TYR A 308 -10.23 24.06 8.98
N LYS A 309 -10.51 22.87 9.54
CA LYS A 309 -10.83 22.64 10.97
C LYS A 309 -11.13 21.15 11.20
N ARG A 310 -10.10 20.33 11.33
CA ARG A 310 -10.19 18.97 11.92
C ARG A 310 -8.98 18.67 12.80
N ASN A 311 -8.56 19.62 13.62
CA ASN A 311 -7.67 19.33 14.73
C ASN A 311 -8.46 19.73 15.97
N ASN A 312 -9.00 18.74 16.70
CA ASN A 312 -9.41 18.78 18.12
C ASN A 312 -10.30 17.59 18.54
N LEU A 313 -10.31 16.48 17.79
CA LEU A 313 -11.03 15.26 18.19
C LEU A 313 -10.14 14.02 18.10
N SER A 314 -8.93 14.10 18.66
CA SER A 314 -7.98 12.97 18.69
C SER A 314 -7.40 12.70 20.08
N VAL A 315 -7.90 13.35 21.14
CA VAL A 315 -7.37 13.20 22.50
C VAL A 315 -8.21 12.27 23.40
N LEU A 316 -9.41 11.87 22.99
CA LEU A 316 -10.15 10.82 23.68
C LEU A 316 -10.59 9.74 22.70
N ASN A 317 -9.87 8.61 22.75
CA ASN A 317 -10.29 7.23 22.47
C ASN A 317 -9.23 6.47 21.66
N LYS A 318 -8.60 5.48 22.31
CA LYS A 318 -7.69 4.48 21.71
C LYS A 318 -8.49 3.44 20.90
N THR A 319 -9.23 3.87 19.89
CA THR A 319 -9.86 2.96 18.93
C THR A 319 -9.54 3.45 17.52
N ALA A 320 -9.12 2.53 16.65
CA ALA A 320 -8.79 2.84 15.27
C ALA A 320 -9.99 3.51 14.60
N VAL A 321 -9.81 4.73 14.11
CA VAL A 321 -10.83 5.45 13.34
C VAL A 321 -10.95 4.75 11.99
N VAL A 322 -11.83 3.76 11.90
CA VAL A 322 -12.19 3.11 10.65
C VAL A 322 -13.06 4.10 9.88
N ASN A 323 -12.47 4.75 8.88
CA ASN A 323 -13.19 5.65 8.00
C ASN A 323 -13.97 4.81 6.97
N THR A 324 -15.12 4.26 7.36
CA THR A 324 -15.96 3.48 6.44
C THR A 324 -16.65 4.43 5.47
N ASN A 325 -16.46 4.23 4.16
CA ASN A 325 -17.25 4.93 3.15
C ASN A 325 -18.65 4.33 3.10
N VAL A 326 -19.51 4.75 4.03
CA VAL A 326 -20.87 4.24 4.25
C VAL A 326 -21.71 4.28 2.97
N VAL A 327 -21.49 5.28 2.11
CA VAL A 327 -22.20 5.43 0.83
C VAL A 327 -21.89 4.28 -0.13
N THR A 328 -20.63 3.85 -0.20
CA THR A 328 -20.22 2.73 -1.05
C THR A 328 -20.80 1.42 -0.55
N ILE A 329 -20.78 1.20 0.78
CA ILE A 329 -21.32 0.00 1.40
C ILE A 329 -22.84 -0.10 1.15
N LEU A 330 -23.58 0.98 1.35
CA LEU A 330 -25.03 1.00 1.09
C LEU A 330 -25.37 0.80 -0.39
N ARG A 331 -24.54 1.31 -1.30
CA ARG A 331 -24.72 1.11 -2.75
C ARG A 331 -24.50 -0.35 -3.14
N GLU A 332 -23.42 -0.97 -2.69
CA GLU A 332 -23.12 -2.39 -2.97
C GLU A 332 -24.17 -3.32 -2.36
N TRP A 333 -24.62 -3.02 -1.14
CA TRP A 333 -25.64 -3.82 -0.48
C TRP A 333 -26.98 -3.79 -1.24
N LYS A 334 -27.34 -2.62 -1.79
CA LYS A 334 -28.52 -2.50 -2.65
C LYS A 334 -28.38 -3.31 -3.93
N LEU A 335 -27.23 -3.23 -4.60
CA LEU A 335 -26.94 -4.03 -5.81
C LEU A 335 -26.95 -5.54 -5.55
N TYR A 336 -26.54 -5.96 -4.35
CA TYR A 336 -26.59 -7.36 -3.95
C TYR A 336 -28.03 -7.82 -3.69
N SER A 337 -28.81 -7.02 -2.96
CA SER A 337 -30.23 -7.29 -2.68
C SER A 337 -31.10 -7.32 -3.94
N ASP A 338 -30.80 -6.48 -4.92
CA ASP A 338 -31.51 -6.48 -6.20
C ASP A 338 -31.19 -7.76 -7.00
N ARG A 339 -29.92 -8.20 -7.03
CA ARG A 339 -29.52 -9.47 -7.66
C ARG A 339 -30.15 -10.70 -7.01
N GLU A 340 -30.24 -10.74 -5.68
CA GLU A 340 -30.95 -11.84 -4.99
C GLU A 340 -32.44 -11.89 -5.34
N ARG A 341 -33.08 -10.73 -5.54
CA ARG A 341 -34.50 -10.66 -5.92
C ARG A 341 -34.71 -11.15 -7.36
N GLU A 342 -33.82 -10.81 -8.28
CA GLU A 342 -33.85 -11.30 -9.66
C GLU A 342 -33.66 -12.83 -9.73
N GLN A 343 -32.75 -13.39 -8.91
CA GLN A 343 -32.53 -14.83 -8.84
C GLN A 343 -33.68 -15.63 -8.22
N ARG A 344 -34.55 -14.98 -7.43
CA ARG A 344 -35.75 -15.62 -6.85
C ARG A 344 -36.97 -15.54 -7.77
N GLN A 345 -36.90 -14.77 -8.86
CA GLN A 345 -37.99 -14.59 -9.83
C GLN A 345 -37.81 -15.44 -11.10
N ASN A 346 -36.64 -16.04 -11.28
CA ASN A 346 -36.38 -17.15 -12.20
C ASN A 346 -36.40 -18.48 -11.44
#